data_AF-A0A937TNB8-F1
#
_entry.id   AF-A0A937TNB8-F1
#
_cell.length_a   1.000
_cell.length_b   1.000
_cell.length_c   1.000
_cell.angle_alpha   90.00
_cell.angle_beta   90.00
_cell.angle_gamma   90.00
#
_symmetry.space_group_name_H-M   'P 1'
#
loop_
_entity.id
_entity.type
_entity.pdbx_description
1 polymer ?
#
loop_
_entity_poly.entity_id
_entity_poly.type
_entity_poly.pdbx_seq_one_letter_code
_entity_poly.pdbx_strand_id
1 'polypeptide(L)' 'MNLHLLNRIELKLDELLLTYIFDLSIYRQIENIDLLDHITRVGISFYRSRKPEVRS' A
#
# COMPACT_ATOMS: atom_id res chain seq x y z
N MET A 1 -9.42 0.94 8.77
CA MET A 1 -8.48 -0.14 8.37
C MET A 1 -7.62 -0.47 9.58
N ASN A 2 -7.26 -1.74 9.74
CA ASN A 2 -6.67 -2.27 10.97
C ASN A 2 -5.14 -2.07 10.97
N LEU A 3 -4.62 -1.26 11.89
CA LEU A 3 -3.17 -1.06 12.13
C LEU A 3 -2.42 -2.38 12.27
N HIS A 4 -3.06 -3.42 12.82
CA HIS A 4 -2.50 -4.76 12.95
C HIS A 4 -2.14 -5.39 11.59
N LEU A 5 -2.90 -5.11 10.52
CA LEU A 5 -2.58 -5.63 9.20
C LEU A 5 -1.35 -4.93 8.61
N LEU A 6 -1.23 -3.62 8.80
CA LEU A 6 -0.08 -2.84 8.33
C LEU A 6 1.21 -3.38 8.96
N ASN A 7 1.25 -3.44 10.29
CA ASN A 7 2.42 -3.94 11.03
C ASN A 7 2.80 -5.37 10.64
N ARG A 8 1.81 -6.24 10.36
CA ARG A 8 2.09 -7.61 9.89
C ARG A 8 2.74 -7.66 8.51
N ILE A 9 2.42 -6.72 7.64
CA ILE A 9 3.04 -6.65 6.30
C ILE A 9 4.43 -6.04 6.43
N GLU A 10 4.61 -4.97 7.22
CA GLU A 10 5.91 -4.36 7.51
C GLU A 10 6.91 -5.40 8.03
N LEU A 11 6.55 -6.14 9.09
CA LEU A 11 7.40 -7.19 9.65
C LEU A 11 7.79 -8.25 8.62
N LYS A 12 6.86 -8.65 7.74
CA LYS A 12 7.14 -9.62 6.68
C LYS A 12 8.04 -9.08 5.58
N LEU A 13 7.99 -7.78 5.29
CA LEU A 13 8.90 -7.14 4.36
C LEU A 13 10.30 -7.02 4.96
N ASP A 14 10.40 -6.71 6.25
CA ASP A 14 11.67 -6.65 6.97
C ASP A 14 12.37 -8.01 7.01
N GLU A 15 11.60 -9.10 7.16
CA GLU A 15 12.12 -10.48 7.09
C GLU A 15 12.74 -10.84 5.73
N LEU A 16 12.45 -10.11 4.65
CA LEU A 16 13.05 -10.36 3.33
C LEU A 16 14.53 -9.95 3.28
N LEU A 17 15.04 -9.25 4.32
CA LEU A 17 16.43 -8.78 4.43
C LEU A 17 16.93 -8.09 3.15
N LEU A 18 16.03 -7.36 2.50
CA LEU A 18 16.35 -6.63 1.28
C LEU A 18 17.25 -5.45 1.63
N THR A 19 18.13 -5.06 0.70
CA THR A 19 18.97 -3.86 0.85
C THR A 19 18.14 -2.57 0.82
N TYR A 20 16.83 -2.67 0.60
CA TYR A 20 15.89 -1.56 0.53
C TYR A 20 14.89 -1.64 1.69
N ILE A 21 14.56 -0.47 2.24
CA ILE A 21 13.53 -0.30 3.26
C ILE A 21 12.22 0.07 2.57
N PHE A 22 11.12 -0.54 3.01
CA PHE A 22 9.78 -0.20 2.54
C PHE A 22 9.08 0.71 3.55
N ASP A 23 8.58 1.84 3.09
CA ASP A 23 7.59 2.64 3.82
C ASP A 23 6.19 2.19 3.36
N LEU A 24 5.34 1.80 4.31
CA LEU A 24 3.96 1.45 4.05
C LEU A 24 3.02 2.46 4.72
N SER A 25 2.21 3.11 3.87
CA SER A 25 1.19 4.05 4.30
C SER A 25 -0.20 3.59 3.89
N ILE A 26 -1.18 3.75 4.78
CA ILE A 26 -2.59 3.50 4.46
C ILE A 26 -3.13 4.71 3.70
N TYR A 27 -3.39 4.55 2.41
CA TYR A 27 -3.82 5.63 1.51
C TYR A 27 -4.94 6.52 2.08
N ARG A 28 -5.95 5.92 2.73
CA ARG A 28 -7.10 6.64 3.31
C ARG A 28 -6.78 7.46 4.56
N GLN A 29 -5.60 7.26 5.17
CA GLN A 29 -5.14 7.99 6.36
C GLN A 29 -4.12 9.08 6.01
N ILE A 30 -3.75 9.23 4.74
CA ILE A 30 -2.88 10.31 4.30
C ILE A 30 -3.73 11.59 4.23
N GLU A 31 -3.42 12.55 5.11
CA GLU A 31 -4.11 13.85 5.17
C GLU A 31 -3.44 14.92 4.30
N ASN A 32 -2.19 14.69 3.90
CA ASN A 32 -1.44 15.61 3.04
C ASN A 32 -1.93 15.49 1.58
N ILE A 33 -2.60 16.54 1.11
CA ILE A 33 -3.18 16.59 -0.24
C ILE A 33 -2.11 16.58 -1.34
N ASP A 34 -0.98 17.26 -1.14
CA ASP A 34 0.10 17.31 -2.13
C ASP A 34 0.73 15.92 -2.33
N LEU A 35 0.83 15.14 -1.24
CA LEU A 35 1.31 13.75 -1.30
C LEU A 35 0.32 12.87 -2.05
N LEU A 36 -0.99 13.01 -1.81
CA LEU A 36 -2.03 12.27 -2.52
C LEU A 36 -2.00 12.57 -4.03
N ASP A 37 -1.87 13.83 -4.41
CA ASP A 37 -1.78 14.26 -5.81
C ASP A 37 -0.51 13.72 -6.48
N HIS A 38 0.62 13.73 -5.77
CA HIS A 38 1.86 13.13 -6.24
C HIS A 38 1.70 11.63 -6.50
N ILE A 39 1.19 10.87 -5.52
CA ILE A 39 0.92 9.42 -5.65
C ILE A 39 -0.01 9.16 -6.84
N THR A 40 -1.05 9.98 -7.03
CA THR A 40 -2.00 9.81 -8.14
C THR A 40 -1.35 10.05 -9.50
N ARG A 41 -0.42 11.01 -9.59
CA ARG A 41 0.23 11.40 -10.85
C ARG A 41 1.34 10.45 -11.28
N VAL A 42 2.16 9.96 -10.34
CA VAL A 42 3.37 9.17 -10.67
C VAL A 42 3.39 7.76 -10.08
N GLY A 43 2.39 7.40 -9.27
CA GLY A 43 2.30 6.09 -8.63
C GLY A 43 2.06 4.95 -9.63
N ILE A 44 2.61 3.78 -9.34
CA ILE A 44 2.51 2.58 -10.20
C ILE A 44 1.70 1.50 -9.47
N SER A 45 0.65 0.98 -10.13
CA SER A 45 -0.14 -0.13 -9.59
C SER A 45 0.62 -1.45 -9.76
N PHE A 46 1.22 -1.95 -8.68
CA PHE A 46 1.97 -3.21 -8.70
C PHE A 46 1.10 -4.45 -8.42
N TYR A 47 -0.01 -4.27 -7.68
CA TYR A 47 -0.96 -5.32 -7.35
C TYR A 47 -2.39 -4.78 -7.36
N ARG A 48 -3.30 -5.55 -7.96
CA ARG A 48 -4.74 -5.28 -7.92
C ARG A 48 -5.43 -6.59 -7.53
N SER A 49 -6.14 -6.57 -6.40
CA SER A 49 -6.98 -7.70 -6.03
C SER A 49 -8.01 -7.92 -7.14
N ARG A 50 -8.06 -9.13 -7.70
CA ARG A 50 -9.18 -9.53 -8.56
C ARG A 50 -10.43 -9.53 -7.70
N LYS A 51 -11.34 -8.57 -7.93
CA LYS A 51 -12.72 -8.77 -7.50
C LYS A 51 -13.28 -9.96 -8.30
N PRO A 52 -14.08 -10.85 -7.69
CA PRO A 52 -14.84 -11.81 -8.47
C PRO A 52 -15.73 -11.02 -9.43
N GLU A 53 -15.62 -11.30 -10.73
CA GLU A 53 -16.53 -10.78 -11.73
C GLU A 53 -17.94 -11.23 -11.35
N VAL A 54 -18.79 -10.29 -10.92
CA VAL A 54 -20.23 -10.54 -10.86
C VAL A 54 -20.68 -10.58 -12.31
N ARG A 55 -20.70 -11.79 -12.89
CA ARG A 55 -21.37 -12.04 -14.16
C ARG A 55 -22.84 -11.74 -13.94
N SER A 56 -23.30 -10.68 -14.60
CA SER A 56 -24.73 -10.33 -14.72
C SER A 56 -25.45 -11.37 -15.56
#